data_AF-A0A2X2WSI1-F1
#
_entry.id   AF-A0A2X2WSI1-F1
#
_cell.length_a   1.000
_cell.length_b   1.000
_cell.length_c   1.000
_cell.angle_alpha   90.00
_cell.angle_beta   90.00
_cell.angle_gamma   90.00
#
_symmetry.space_group_name_H-M   'P 1'
#
loop_
_entity.id
_entity.type
_entity.pdbx_description
1 polymer ?
#
loop_
_entity_poly.entity_id
_entity_poly.type
_entity_poly.pdbx_seq_one_letter_code
_entity_poly.pdbx_strand_id
1 'polypeptide(L)' 'MENRFIRADDVARELSVSKPYAYKLIRQLNEELKAQGFITIAGRVNRQYFYERLYGAGQEQGKEME' A
#
# COMPACT_ATOMS: atom_id res chain seq x y z
N MET A 1 -4.39 17.79 -1.22
CA MET A 1 -3.18 16.96 -1.04
C MET A 1 -3.63 15.55 -0.73
N GLU A 2 -3.38 14.62 -1.65
CA GLU A 2 -3.77 13.23 -1.47
C GLU A 2 -2.88 12.56 -0.42
N ASN A 3 -3.47 11.73 0.43
CA ASN A 3 -2.74 11.06 1.49
C ASN A 3 -1.82 10.00 0.88
N ARG A 4 -0.49 10.19 1.02
CA ARG A 4 0.54 9.30 0.46
C ARG A 4 0.59 7.92 1.13
N PHE A 5 -0.20 7.70 2.18
CA PHE A 5 -0.29 6.44 2.90
C PHE A 5 -1.68 5.80 2.75
N ILE A 6 -1.69 4.49 2.58
CA ILE A 6 -2.89 3.66 2.56
C ILE A 6 -3.07 2.99 3.94
N ARG A 7 -4.32 2.93 4.44
CA ARG A 7 -4.68 2.30 5.71
C ARG A 7 -5.32 0.93 5.50
N ALA A 8 -5.46 0.15 6.58
CA ALA A 8 -6.09 -1.16 6.53
C ALA A 8 -7.51 -1.13 5.93
N ASP A 9 -8.31 -0.10 6.21
CA ASP A 9 -9.65 0.06 5.63
C ASP A 9 -9.61 0.29 4.11
N ASP A 10 -8.61 1.01 3.60
CA ASP A 10 -8.42 1.23 2.17
C ASP A 10 -7.94 -0.05 1.47
N VAL A 11 -6.94 -0.73 2.06
CA VAL A 11 -6.44 -2.02 1.55
C VAL A 11 -7.54 -3.08 1.53
N ALA A 12 -8.37 -3.13 2.59
CA ALA A 12 -9.49 -4.08 2.67
C ALA A 12 -10.51 -3.85 1.54
N ARG A 13 -10.84 -2.58 1.26
CA ARG A 13 -11.74 -2.22 0.15
C ARG A 13 -11.11 -2.52 -1.21
N GLU A 14 -9.87 -2.08 -1.43
CA GLU A 14 -9.15 -2.24 -2.70
C GLU A 14 -9.04 -3.72 -3.11
N LEU A 15 -8.66 -4.57 -2.15
CA LEU A 15 -8.43 -6.00 -2.40
C LEU A 15 -9.67 -6.86 -2.15
N SER A 16 -10.79 -6.27 -1.72
CA SER A 16 -12.00 -7.00 -1.31
C SER A 16 -11.72 -8.10 -0.27
N VAL A 17 -10.90 -7.78 0.73
CA VAL A 17 -10.49 -8.68 1.82
C VAL A 17 -10.97 -8.19 3.18
N SER A 18 -10.94 -9.08 4.18
CA SER A 18 -11.27 -8.69 5.56
C SER A 18 -10.26 -7.69 6.14
N LYS A 19 -10.74 -6.80 7.02
CA LYS A 19 -9.88 -5.83 7.73
C LYS A 19 -8.72 -6.49 8.51
N PRO A 20 -8.89 -7.62 9.21
CA PRO A 20 -7.78 -8.32 9.84
C PRO A 20 -6.73 -8.80 8.83
N TYR A 21 -7.15 -9.23 7.65
CA TYR A 21 -6.23 -9.65 6.59
C TYR A 21 -5.46 -8.46 6.01
N ALA A 22 -6.13 -7.32 5.80
CA ALA A 22 -5.48 -6.08 5.39
C ALA A 22 -4.41 -5.61 6.39
N TYR A 23 -4.64 -5.74 7.70
CA TYR A 23 -3.61 -5.45 8.72
C TYR A 23 -2.40 -6.39 8.62
N LYS A 24 -2.62 -7.69 8.38
CA LYS A 24 -1.52 -8.66 8.16
C LYS A 24 -0.69 -8.26 6.94
N LEU A 25 -1.35 -7.88 5.85
CA LEU A 25 -0.70 -7.48 4.61
C LEU A 25 0.14 -6.20 4.79
N ILE A 26 -0.42 -5.16 5.43
CA ILE A 26 0.33 -3.94 5.75
C ILE A 26 1.54 -4.22 6.64
N ARG A 27 1.40 -5.13 7.61
CA ARG A 27 2.51 -5.52 8.47
C ARG A 27 3.63 -6.16 7.65
N GLN A 28 3.31 -7.08 6.76
CA GLN A 28 4.28 -7.73 5.88
C GLN A 28 5.01 -6.70 5.00
N LEU A 29 4.29 -5.79 4.35
CA LEU A 29 4.89 -4.74 3.52
C LEU A 29 5.81 -3.81 4.34
N ASN A 30 5.42 -3.49 5.57
CA ASN A 30 6.28 -2.71 6.46
C ASN A 30 7.52 -3.48 6.93
N GLU A 31 7.44 -4.80 7.09
CA GLU A 31 8.60 -5.65 7.39
C GLU A 31 9.56 -5.69 6.19
N GLU A 32 9.06 -5.78 4.96
CA GLU A 32 9.85 -5.68 3.73
C GLU A 32 10.56 -4.32 3.61
N LEU A 33 9.83 -3.22 3.82
CA LEU A 33 10.40 -1.87 3.79
C LEU A 33 11.45 -1.65 4.89
N LYS A 34 11.24 -2.18 6.10
CA LYS A 34 12.25 -2.14 7.17
C LYS A 34 13.52 -2.88 6.78
N ALA A 35 13.38 -4.06 6.14
CA ALA A 35 14.52 -4.84 5.68
C ALA A 35 15.33 -4.10 4.59
N GLN A 36 14.68 -3.23 3.80
CA GLN A 36 15.32 -2.35 2.82
C GLN A 36 15.90 -1.06 3.44
N GLY A 37 15.77 -0.86 4.76
CA GLY A 37 16.30 0.31 5.47
C GLY A 37 15.36 1.51 5.52
N PHE A 38 14.09 1.37 5.09
CA PHE A 38 13.10 2.44 5.18
C PHE A 38 12.47 2.53 6.57
N ILE A 39 12.05 3.74 6.94
CA ILE A 39 11.21 3.99 8.10
C ILE A 39 9.76 3.61 7.75
N THR A 40 9.10 2.89 8.64
CA THR A 40 7.71 2.45 8.46
C THR A 40 6.81 2.83 9.63
N ILE A 41 5.50 2.89 9.38
CA ILE A 41 4.49 3.32 10.35
C ILE A 41 3.49 2.19 10.54
N ALA A 42 3.29 1.73 11.78
CA ALA A 42 2.34 0.66 12.07
C ALA A 42 0.92 1.02 11.57
N GLY A 43 0.28 0.05 10.89
CA GLY A 43 -1.08 0.21 10.37
C GLY A 43 -1.22 1.08 9.12
N ARG A 44 -0.10 1.55 8.54
CA ARG A 44 -0.05 2.31 7.28
C ARG A 44 1.10 1.83 6.42
N VAL A 45 0.99 1.95 5.11
CA VAL A 45 2.09 1.75 4.17
C VAL A 45 2.06 2.82 3.10
N ASN A 46 3.20 3.14 2.50
CA ASN A 46 3.25 4.07 1.37
C ASN A 46 2.37 3.52 0.23
N ARG A 47 1.46 4.36 -0.29
CA ARG A 47 0.49 3.99 -1.32
C ARG A 47 1.19 3.53 -2.60
N GLN A 48 2.23 4.25 -3.02
CA GLN A 48 2.99 3.90 -4.22
C GLN A 48 3.64 2.52 -4.07
N TYR A 49 4.33 2.28 -2.95
CA TYR A 49 4.94 0.99 -2.67
C TYR A 49 3.92 -0.15 -2.65
N PHE A 50 2.73 0.07 -2.07
CA PHE A 50 1.65 -0.91 -2.08
C PHE A 50 1.25 -1.30 -3.50
N TYR A 51 1.04 -0.33 -4.38
CA TYR A 51 0.66 -0.59 -5.77
C TYR A 51 1.79 -1.26 -6.57
N GLU A 52 3.02 -0.74 -6.48
CA GLU A 52 4.19 -1.32 -7.13
C GLU A 52 4.40 -2.79 -6.72
N ARG A 53 4.21 -3.09 -5.44
CA ARG A 53 4.46 -4.42 -4.89
C ARG A 53 3.40 -5.44 -5.30
N LEU A 54 2.13 -5.03 -5.41
CA LEU A 54 1.00 -5.92 -5.70
C LEU A 54 0.69 -6.07 -7.19
N TYR A 55 0.83 -4.99 -7.96
CA TYR A 55 0.43 -4.97 -9.37
C TYR A 55 1.64 -4.87 -10.32
N GLY A 56 2.86 -4.78 -9.77
CA GLY A 56 4.05 -4.44 -10.54
C GLY A 56 4.07 -2.97 -10.94
N ALA A 57 5.20 -2.46 -11.43
CA ALA A 57 5.31 -1.13 -12.00
C ALA A 57 4.45 -1.03 -13.29
N GLY A 58 3.15 -0.83 -13.14
CA GLY A 58 2.17 -0.85 -14.23
C GLY A 58 0.89 -0.07 -13.93
N GLN A 59 0.91 0.80 -12.93
CA GLN A 59 -0.07 1.86 -12.79
C GLN A 59 0.69 3.17 -12.98
N GLU A 60 0.84 3.55 -14.26
CA GLU A 60 1.13 4.92 -14.66
C GLU A 60 0.13 5.81 -13.91
N GLN A 61 0.60 6.53 -12.89
CA GLN A 61 -0.17 7.60 -12.30
C GLN A 61 -0.44 8.63 -13.40
N GLY A 62 -1.67 8.65 -13.92
CA GLY A 62 -2.18 9.71 -14.79
C GLY A 62 -1.58 9.76 -16.19
N LYS A 63 -2.17 9.01 -17.14
CA LYS A 63 -2.51 9.66 -18.41
C LYS A 63 -3.94 10.13 -18.27
N GLU A 64 -4.06 11.44 -18.11
CA GLU A 64 -5.29 12.20 -18.23
C GLU A 64 -6.02 11.73 -19.50
N MET A 65 -7.27 11.30 -19.34
CA MET A 65 -8.16 11.06 -20.46
C MET A 65 -8.43 12.42 -21.11
N GLU A 66 -7.80 12.68 -22.27
CA GLU A 66 -8.30 13.66 -23.25
C GLU A 66 -9.33 13.00 -24.16
#